data_AF-A0A7E4UWY7-F1
#
_entry.id   AF-A0A7E4UWY7-F1
#
_cell.length_a   1.000
_cell.length_b   1.000
_cell.length_c   1.000
_cell.angle_alpha   90.00
_cell.angle_beta   90.00
_cell.angle_gamma   90.00
#
_symmetry.space_group_name_H-M   'P 1'
#
loop_
_entity.id
_entity.type
_entity.pdbx_description
1 polymer ?
#
loop_
_entity_poly.entity_id
_entity_poly.type
_entity_poly.pdbx_seq_one_letter_code
_entity_poly.pdbx_strand_id
1 'polypeptide(L)' 'MIRGCCIGPKKRPLTLRKSLINHKKRFAFEKINLKWIDTSSKFGHGRFQTKTEKKAFMGKLKKDFAAETA' A
#
# COMPACT_ATOMS: atom_id res chain seq x y z
N MET A 1 -9.68 -2.43 -1.85
CA MET A 1 -9.04 -2.62 -0.53
C MET A 1 -10.09 -3.15 0.42
N ILE A 2 -9.79 -4.19 1.21
CA ILE A 2 -10.69 -4.66 2.28
C ILE A 2 -10.22 -3.97 3.57
N ARG A 3 -11.17 -3.55 4.41
CA ARG A 3 -10.85 -2.98 5.72
C ARG A 3 -10.31 -4.07 6.64
N GLY A 4 -9.08 -3.92 7.12
CA GLY A 4 -8.46 -4.85 8.07
C GLY A 4 -7.88 -6.12 7.43
N CYS A 5 -7.86 -7.21 8.19
CA CYS A 5 -7.27 -8.49 7.79
C CYS A 5 -8.27 -9.38 7.02
N CYS A 6 -7.73 -10.33 6.25
CA CYS A 6 -8.49 -11.38 5.57
C CYS A 6 -7.92 -12.77 5.94
N ILE A 7 -8.69 -13.83 5.69
CA ILE A 7 -8.32 -15.18 6.12
C ILE A 7 -7.24 -15.84 5.23
N GLY A 8 -6.11 -16.18 5.84
CA GLY A 8 -5.03 -16.95 5.21
C GLY A 8 -3.90 -16.10 4.61
N PRO A 9 -2.84 -16.75 4.10
CA PRO A 9 -1.64 -16.07 3.61
C PRO A 9 -1.84 -15.35 2.27
N LYS A 10 -0.86 -14.52 1.90
CA LYS A 10 -0.78 -13.87 0.59
C LYS A 10 -0.87 -14.91 -0.53
N LYS A 11 -1.61 -14.61 -1.60
CA LYS A 11 -1.88 -15.46 -2.78
C LYS A 11 -2.91 -16.59 -2.58
N ARG A 12 -3.48 -16.77 -1.37
CA ARG A 12 -4.57 -17.74 -1.18
C ARG A 12 -5.84 -17.28 -1.91
N PRO A 13 -6.56 -18.15 -2.64
CA PRO A 13 -7.85 -17.79 -3.23
C PRO A 13 -8.88 -17.46 -2.14
N LEU A 14 -9.64 -16.39 -2.35
CA LEU A 14 -10.68 -15.90 -1.43
C LEU A 14 -12.00 -15.72 -2.19
N THR A 15 -13.05 -16.39 -1.72
CA THR A 15 -14.42 -16.20 -2.20
C THR A 15 -15.12 -15.12 -1.40
N LEU A 16 -15.41 -13.97 -2.01
CA LEU A 16 -16.16 -12.88 -1.38
C LEU A 16 -17.66 -13.03 -1.66
N ARG A 17 -18.48 -12.75 -0.65
CA ARG A 17 -19.96 -12.81 -0.75
C ARG A 17 -20.59 -11.58 -0.13
N LYS A 18 -21.76 -11.19 -0.61
CA LYS A 18 -22.62 -10.21 0.06
C LYS A 18 -22.98 -10.68 1.48
N SER A 19 -23.15 -9.72 2.40
CA SER A 19 -23.62 -10.03 3.75
C SER A 19 -25.02 -10.63 3.69
N LEU A 20 -25.28 -11.65 4.51
CA LEU A 20 -26.63 -12.21 4.69
C LEU A 20 -27.47 -11.40 5.68
N ILE A 21 -26.82 -10.60 6.51
CA ILE A 21 -27.47 -9.86 7.58
C ILE A 21 -27.62 -8.41 7.14
N ASN A 22 -28.83 -7.88 7.29
CA ASN A 22 -29.09 -6.47 7.04
C ASN A 22 -28.42 -5.63 8.14
N HIS A 23 -27.36 -4.92 7.77
CA HIS A 23 -26.68 -4.01 8.68
C HIS A 23 -27.58 -2.79 8.96
N LYS A 24 -27.60 -2.32 10.21
CA LYS A 24 -28.34 -1.11 10.62
C LYS A 24 -27.44 0.00 11.19
N LYS A 25 -26.17 -0.31 11.45
CA LYS A 25 -25.23 0.63 12.04
C LYS A 25 -24.74 1.63 10.99
N ARG A 26 -24.68 2.93 11.34
CA ARG A 26 -24.22 4.02 10.44
C ARG A 26 -22.87 3.73 9.78
N PHE A 27 -21.95 3.16 10.55
CA PHE A 27 -20.63 2.72 10.10
C PHE A 27 -20.65 1.82 8.85
N ALA A 28 -21.68 1.00 8.67
CA ALA A 28 -21.79 0.10 7.52
C ALA A 28 -22.26 0.81 6.23
N PHE A 29 -22.84 2.02 6.35
CA PHE A 29 -23.38 2.81 5.25
C PHE A 29 -22.57 4.08 4.95
N GLU A 30 -21.44 4.25 5.63
CA GLU A 30 -20.57 5.39 5.43
C GLU A 30 -19.94 5.35 4.02
N LYS A 31 -20.05 6.47 3.28
CA LYS A 31 -19.36 6.64 2.00
C LYS A 31 -17.91 7.02 2.26
N ILE A 32 -16.98 6.12 1.92
CA ILE A 32 -15.57 6.29 2.22
C ILE A 32 -14.87 7.04 1.07
N ASN A 33 -14.35 8.23 1.37
CA ASN A 33 -13.46 8.99 0.49
C ASN A 33 -12.02 8.88 1.02
N LEU A 34 -11.15 8.17 0.30
CA LEU A 34 -9.74 8.01 0.68
C LEU A 34 -8.94 9.25 0.28
N LYS A 35 -8.18 9.82 1.23
CA LYS A 35 -7.33 11.00 0.99
C LYS A 35 -5.89 10.64 0.60
N TRP A 36 -5.35 9.57 1.16
CA TRP A 36 -3.95 9.18 0.99
C TRP A 36 -3.76 7.68 1.24
N ILE A 37 -2.82 7.07 0.53
CA ILE A 37 -2.46 5.65 0.65
C ILE A 37 -0.94 5.56 0.86
N ASP A 38 -0.53 4.83 1.90
CA ASP A 38 0.87 4.52 2.12
C ASP A 38 1.38 3.51 1.08
N THR A 39 2.37 3.93 0.31
CA THR A 39 3.06 3.16 -0.73
C THR A 39 4.52 2.89 -0.38
N SER A 40 4.92 3.21 0.86
CA SER A 40 6.26 2.90 1.36
C SER A 40 6.54 1.40 1.40
N SER A 41 7.83 1.04 1.36
CA SER A 41 8.27 -0.35 1.45
C SER A 41 7.77 -1.02 2.72
N LYS A 42 7.24 -2.25 2.58
CA LYS A 42 6.92 -3.15 3.69
C LYS A 42 7.97 -4.23 3.92
N PHE A 43 9.02 -4.24 3.10
CA PHE A 43 10.22 -5.00 3.38
C PHE A 43 11.17 -4.11 4.19
N GLY A 44 11.36 -4.44 5.47
CA GLY A 44 12.08 -3.60 6.43
C GLY A 44 11.29 -2.33 6.81
N HIS A 45 12.01 -1.25 7.10
CA HIS A 45 11.44 0.04 7.51
C HIS A 45 11.22 0.97 6.31
N GLY A 46 9.96 1.16 5.89
CA GLY A 46 9.58 2.09 4.82
C GLY A 46 9.73 3.56 5.23
N ARG A 47 10.50 4.34 4.46
CA ARG A 47 10.75 5.78 4.74
C ARG A 47 10.27 6.74 3.65
N PHE A 48 10.15 6.29 2.42
CA PHE A 48 9.80 7.11 1.26
C PHE A 48 8.58 6.50 0.57
N GLN A 49 7.67 7.34 0.08
CA GLN A 49 6.47 6.90 -0.64
C GLN A 49 6.81 6.61 -2.09
N THR A 50 7.63 7.47 -2.70
CA THR A 50 8.02 7.33 -4.09
C THR A 50 9.51 7.06 -4.27
N LYS A 51 9.87 6.45 -5.40
CA LYS A 51 11.29 6.28 -5.78
C LYS A 51 11.97 7.62 -6.02
N THR A 52 11.24 8.61 -6.50
CA THR A 52 11.72 9.98 -6.75
C THR A 52 12.07 10.69 -5.45
N GLU A 53 11.21 10.63 -4.42
CA GLU A 53 11.52 11.12 -3.08
C GLU A 53 12.79 10.49 -2.52
N LYS A 54 12.93 9.16 -2.65
CA LYS A 54 14.12 8.45 -2.19
C LYS A 54 15.39 8.91 -2.92
N LYS A 55 15.33 9.08 -4.24
CA LYS A 55 16.47 9.55 -5.04
C LYS A 55 16.84 10.99 -4.71
N ALA A 56 15.85 11.88 -4.59
CA ALA A 56 16.06 13.27 -4.22
C ALA A 56 16.70 13.38 -2.83
N PHE A 57 16.25 12.58 -1.86
CA PHE A 57 16.81 12.57 -0.51
C PHE A 57 18.22 11.97 -0.44
N MET A 58 18.47 10.85 -1.14
CA MET A 58 19.76 10.15 -1.09
C MET A 58 20.85 10.81 -1.96
N GLY A 59 20.47 11.69 -2.88
CA GLY A 59 21.40 12.31 -3.83
C GLY A 59 21.96 11.33 -4.87
N LYS A 60 23.02 11.74 -5.57
CA LYS A 60 23.75 10.87 -6.51
C LYS A 60 24.57 9.83 -5.73
N LEU A 61 24.34 8.55 -5.99
CA LEU A 61 25.10 7.46 -5.38
C LEU A 61 26.18 6.95 -6.36
N LYS A 62 27.17 6.22 -5.85
CA LYS A 62 28.27 5.64 -6.67
C LYS A 62 27.78 4.87 -7.90
N LYS A 63 26.70 4.10 -7.75
CA LYS A 63 26.08 3.31 -8.82
C LYS A 63 25.50 4.17 -9.95
N ASP A 64 25.09 5.40 -9.63
CA ASP A 64 24.48 6.30 -10.60
C ASP A 64 25.57 6.92 -11.48
N PHE A 65 26.75 7.22 -10.91
CA PHE A 65 27.93 7.63 -11.68
C PHE A 65 28.44 6.53 -12.62
N ALA A 66 28.50 5.28 -12.16
CA ALA A 66 28.92 4.16 -13.00
C ALA A 66 27.97 3.91 -14.19
N ALA A 67 26.68 4.22 -14.03
CA ALA A 67 25.69 4.13 -15.10
C ALA A 67 25.71 5.33 -16.06
N GLU A 68 26.30 6.45 -15.66
CA GLU A 68 26.49 7.64 -16.52
C GLU A 68 27.75 7.50 -17.39
N THR A 69 28.75 6.73 -16.95
CA THR A 69 29.99 6.46 -17.69
C THR A 69 29.92 5.29 -18.68
N ALA A 70 28.85 4.49 -18.63
CA ALA A 70 28.63 3.33 -19.50
C ALA A 70 27.60 3.66 -20.59
#